data_AF-Q0K090-F1
#
_entry.id   AF-Q0K090-F1
#
_cell.length_a   1.000
_cell.length_b   1.000
_cell.length_c   1.000
_cell.angle_alpha   90.00
_cell.angle_beta   90.00
_cell.angle_gamma   90.00
#
_symmetry.space_group_name_H-M   'P 1'
#
loop_
_entity.id
_entity.type
_entity.pdbx_description
1 polymer ?
#
loop_
_entity_poly.entity_id
_entity_poly.type
_entity_poly.pdbx_seq_one_letter_code
_entity_poly.pdbx_strand_id
1 'polypeptide(L)'
;MPKIGISVQAAALNIPPGTFHGITLIGAVVAAVTTFLTLTAALPAWAMFLGWVAFNTGSQTAREGAANLAAFLLGIVFGAATGLLIGWLTPRFGDLATPLAVFGDVVLVLSLRALPRINNPLAYFLGLISFFAASQPPSLMLLGALAAAGVLGAIGAGISNVLQARLARAV
;
A
#
# COMPACT_ATOMS: atom_id res chain seq x y z
N MET A 1 -10.49 -33.07 -27.66
CA MET A 1 -9.80 -32.38 -26.55
C MET A 1 -8.96 -31.25 -27.14
N PRO A 2 -9.31 -29.97 -26.93
CA PRO A 2 -8.56 -28.86 -27.49
C PRO A 2 -7.36 -28.50 -26.60
N LYS A 3 -6.20 -28.30 -27.22
CA LYS A 3 -4.94 -27.86 -26.60
C LYS A 3 -5.06 -26.38 -26.20
N ILE A 4 -5.49 -26.12 -24.98
CA ILE A 4 -5.43 -24.79 -24.35
C ILE A 4 -4.16 -24.80 -23.50
N GLY A 5 -3.04 -24.26 -23.99
CA GLY A 5 -1.83 -24.26 -23.17
C GLY A 5 -0.54 -23.69 -23.74
N ILE A 6 -0.51 -23.11 -24.96
CA ILE A 6 0.75 -22.60 -25.53
C ILE A 6 0.64 -21.15 -26.03
N SER A 7 -0.56 -20.57 -26.18
CA SER A 7 -0.70 -19.20 -26.72
C SER A 7 -0.62 -18.06 -25.71
N VAL A 8 -0.66 -18.33 -24.39
CA VAL A 8 -0.58 -17.26 -23.37
C VAL A 8 0.87 -16.85 -23.07
N GLN A 9 1.85 -17.66 -23.47
CA GLN A 9 3.27 -17.42 -23.20
C GLN A 9 3.99 -16.57 -24.27
N ALA A 10 3.30 -16.27 -25.39
CA ALA A 10 3.88 -15.60 -26.57
C ALA A 10 3.55 -14.10 -26.68
N ALA A 11 3.11 -13.47 -25.60
CA ALA A 11 3.10 -12.01 -25.45
C ALA A 11 3.96 -11.61 -24.25
N ALA A 12 5.14 -12.20 -24.11
CA ALA A 12 6.22 -11.48 -23.46
C ALA A 12 6.35 -10.17 -24.23
N LEU A 13 5.96 -9.05 -23.60
CA LEU A 13 6.11 -7.72 -24.16
C LEU A 13 7.53 -7.66 -24.74
N ASN A 14 7.66 -7.48 -26.05
CA ASN A 14 8.93 -7.46 -26.75
C ASN A 14 9.63 -6.11 -26.46
N ILE A 15 9.85 -5.83 -25.16
CA ILE A 15 10.47 -4.63 -24.65
C ILE A 15 11.95 -4.74 -24.97
N PRO A 16 12.54 -3.79 -25.70
CA PRO A 16 13.97 -3.80 -25.95
C PRO A 16 14.73 -3.90 -24.62
N PRO A 17 15.79 -4.73 -24.52
CA PRO A 17 16.54 -4.91 -23.26
C PRO A 17 16.95 -3.60 -22.60
N GLY A 18 17.34 -2.59 -23.40
CA GLY A 18 17.67 -1.25 -22.91
C GLY A 18 16.50 -0.55 -22.21
N THR A 19 15.29 -0.65 -22.76
CA THR A 19 14.06 -0.09 -22.17
C THR A 19 13.70 -0.79 -20.86
N PHE A 20 13.83 -2.12 -20.82
CA PHE A 20 13.60 -2.90 -19.59
C PHE A 20 14.53 -2.45 -18.47
N HIS A 21 15.85 -2.42 -18.72
CA HIS A 21 16.82 -1.98 -17.73
C HIS A 21 16.65 -0.52 -17.34
N GLY A 22 16.29 0.35 -18.29
CA GLY A 22 16.01 1.75 -18.00
C GLY A 22 14.81 1.95 -17.08
N ILE A 23 13.71 1.22 -17.31
CA ILE A 23 12.52 1.22 -16.43
C ILE A 23 12.90 0.74 -15.03
N THR A 24 13.65 -0.35 -14.92
CA THR A 24 14.13 -0.87 -13.63
C THR A 24 15.02 0.14 -12.91
N LEU A 25 15.95 0.78 -13.62
CA LEU A 25 16.86 1.76 -13.04
C LEU A 25 16.11 2.99 -12.52
N ILE A 26 15.11 3.48 -13.26
CA ILE A 26 14.22 4.55 -12.80
C ILE A 26 13.53 4.16 -11.49
N GLY A 27 12.94 2.95 -11.44
CA GLY A 27 12.32 2.40 -10.24
C GLY A 27 13.27 2.42 -9.05
N ALA A 28 14.46 1.85 -9.22
CA ALA A 28 15.47 1.73 -8.18
C ALA A 28 15.97 3.09 -7.67
N VAL A 29 16.27 4.03 -8.58
CA VAL A 29 16.76 5.37 -8.21
C VAL A 29 15.70 6.14 -7.44
N VAL A 30 14.45 6.15 -7.91
CA VAL A 30 13.36 6.85 -7.21
C VAL A 30 13.14 6.23 -5.83
N ALA A 31 13.09 4.89 -5.72
CA ALA A 31 12.94 4.21 -4.44
C ALA A 31 14.09 4.55 -3.46
N ALA A 32 15.34 4.57 -3.94
CA ALA A 32 16.49 4.93 -3.13
C ALA A 32 16.42 6.37 -2.61
N VAL A 33 16.07 7.33 -3.47
CA VAL A 33 15.90 8.73 -3.10
C VAL A 33 14.75 8.91 -2.10
N THR A 34 13.58 8.31 -2.36
CA THR A 34 12.43 8.40 -1.44
C THR A 34 12.76 7.76 -0.08
N THR A 35 13.49 6.63 -0.08
CA THR A 35 13.95 5.99 1.16
C THR A 35 14.91 6.91 1.93
N PHE A 36 15.90 7.49 1.26
CA PHE A 36 16.82 8.45 1.88
C PHE A 36 16.05 9.62 2.52
N LEU A 37 15.13 10.24 1.79
CA LEU A 37 14.31 11.34 2.30
C LEU A 37 13.47 10.92 3.52
N THR A 38 12.86 9.73 3.46
CA THR A 38 12.08 9.18 4.57
C THR A 38 12.93 8.99 5.82
N LEU A 39 14.14 8.43 5.68
CA LEU A 39 15.06 8.24 6.80
C LEU A 39 15.58 9.56 7.36
N THR A 40 15.87 10.55 6.50
CA THR A 40 16.28 11.89 6.96
C THR A 40 15.17 12.63 7.71
N ALA A 41 13.91 12.32 7.42
CA ALA A 41 12.74 12.81 8.17
C ALA A 41 12.45 11.99 9.44
N ALA A 42 13.32 11.03 9.79
CA ALA A 42 13.15 10.09 10.91
C ALA A 42 11.84 9.28 10.85
N LEU A 43 11.38 8.99 9.63
CA LEU A 43 10.18 8.20 9.37
C LEU A 43 10.53 6.73 9.07
N PRO A 44 9.62 5.76 9.35
CA PRO A 44 9.87 4.36 9.07
C PRO A 44 9.83 4.05 7.56
N ALA A 45 10.96 3.63 6.99
CA ALA A 45 11.06 3.27 5.57
C ALA A 45 10.12 2.11 5.17
N TRP A 46 9.86 1.15 6.07
CA TRP A 46 8.93 0.07 5.79
C TRP A 46 7.49 0.59 5.55
N ALA A 47 7.03 1.58 6.34
CA ALA A 47 5.69 2.16 6.18
C ALA A 47 5.60 2.96 4.87
N MET A 48 6.70 3.61 4.48
CA MET A 48 6.84 4.24 3.18
C MET A 48 6.65 3.22 2.04
N PHE A 49 7.28 2.05 2.11
CA PHE A 49 7.09 1.02 1.08
C PHE A 49 5.66 0.48 1.05
N LEU A 50 4.98 0.36 2.21
CA LEU A 50 3.57 -0.02 2.23
C LEU A 50 2.69 1.02 1.50
N GLY A 51 2.96 2.31 1.67
CA GLY A 51 2.27 3.37 0.93
C GLY A 51 2.57 3.37 -0.58
N TRP A 52 3.83 3.09 -0.95
CA TRP A 52 4.22 2.88 -2.36
C TRP A 52 3.45 1.72 -2.98
N VAL A 53 3.39 0.58 -2.29
CA VAL A 53 2.67 -0.61 -2.76
C VAL A 53 1.19 -0.28 -2.86
N ALA A 54 0.58 0.30 -1.82
CA ALA A 54 -0.82 0.67 -1.81
C ALA A 54 -1.18 1.55 -3.01
N PHE A 55 -0.40 2.60 -3.30
CA PHE A 55 -0.61 3.47 -4.46
C PHE A 55 -0.65 2.69 -5.78
N ASN A 56 0.21 1.68 -5.94
CA ASN A 56 0.31 0.85 -7.14
C ASN A 56 -0.62 -0.38 -7.18
N THR A 57 -1.44 -0.61 -6.14
CA THR A 57 -2.37 -1.75 -6.17
C THR A 57 -3.51 -1.53 -7.15
N GLY A 58 -3.74 -2.48 -8.06
CA GLY A 58 -4.82 -2.40 -9.04
C GLY A 58 -4.45 -1.63 -10.30
N SER A 59 -5.34 -0.76 -10.76
CA SER A 59 -5.23 -0.04 -12.04
C SER A 59 -4.26 1.15 -11.97
N GLN A 60 -3.58 1.45 -13.08
CA GLN A 60 -2.41 2.36 -13.14
C GLN A 60 -2.74 3.84 -13.35
N THR A 61 -3.98 4.29 -13.14
CA THR A 61 -4.25 5.74 -13.23
C THR A 61 -3.85 6.45 -11.94
N ALA A 62 -3.35 7.68 -12.05
CA ALA A 62 -2.98 8.49 -10.88
C ALA A 62 -4.18 8.76 -9.96
N ARG A 63 -5.40 8.82 -10.53
CA ARG A 63 -6.64 8.99 -9.77
C ARG A 63 -6.93 7.78 -8.88
N GLU A 64 -6.77 6.57 -9.41
CA GLU A 64 -6.95 5.34 -8.64
C GLU A 64 -5.84 5.19 -7.60
N GLY A 65 -4.59 5.51 -7.93
CA GLY A 65 -3.51 5.53 -6.95
C GLY A 65 -3.79 6.47 -5.78
N ALA A 66 -4.32 7.67 -6.03
CA ALA A 66 -4.73 8.59 -4.98
C ALA A 66 -5.90 8.03 -4.13
N ALA A 67 -6.84 7.33 -4.75
CA ALA A 67 -7.91 6.68 -4.03
C ALA A 67 -7.43 5.50 -3.17
N ASN A 68 -6.46 4.73 -3.66
CA ASN A 68 -5.80 3.68 -2.91
C ASN A 68 -5.01 4.25 -1.73
N LEU A 69 -4.34 5.38 -1.91
CA LEU A 69 -3.69 6.09 -0.81
C LEU A 69 -4.72 6.49 0.26
N ALA A 70 -5.89 7.00 -0.14
CA ALA A 70 -6.95 7.32 0.82
C ALA A 70 -7.43 6.05 1.58
N ALA A 71 -7.61 4.92 0.90
CA ALA A 71 -7.94 3.65 1.53
C ALA A 71 -6.83 3.18 2.50
N PHE A 72 -5.56 3.32 2.12
CA PHE A 72 -4.42 3.04 3.00
C PHE A 72 -4.42 3.91 4.26
N LEU A 73 -4.64 5.22 4.12
CA LEU A 73 -4.70 6.15 5.26
C LEU A 73 -5.87 5.83 6.19
N LEU A 74 -7.03 5.46 5.63
CA LEU A 74 -8.17 4.98 6.42
C LEU A 74 -7.84 3.65 7.12
N GLY A 75 -7.10 2.75 6.47
CA GLY A 75 -6.63 1.50 7.08
C GLY A 75 -5.74 1.75 8.31
N ILE A 76 -4.88 2.77 8.29
CA ILE A 76 -4.09 3.18 9.47
C ILE A 76 -5.02 3.62 10.61
N VAL A 77 -6.07 4.39 10.30
CA VAL A 77 -7.06 4.84 11.31
C VAL A 77 -7.84 3.66 11.87
N PHE A 78 -8.25 2.71 11.03
CA PHE A 78 -8.91 1.49 11.48
C PHE A 78 -8.00 0.67 12.38
N GLY A 79 -6.71 0.54 12.05
CA GLY A 79 -5.75 -0.15 12.92
C GLY A 79 -5.69 0.44 14.32
N ALA A 80 -5.63 1.77 14.43
CA ALA A 80 -5.68 2.44 15.73
C ALA A 80 -7.00 2.20 16.48
N ALA A 81 -8.14 2.28 15.78
CA ALA A 81 -9.45 1.99 16.37
C ALA A 81 -9.52 0.54 16.87
N THR A 82 -8.97 -0.41 16.13
CA THR A 82 -8.90 -1.82 16.48
C THR A 82 -7.97 -2.06 17.67
N GLY A 83 -6.83 -1.38 17.74
CA GLY A 83 -5.97 -1.42 18.93
C GLY A 83 -6.70 -0.97 20.20
N LEU A 84 -7.50 0.10 20.11
CA LEU A 84 -8.35 0.55 21.22
C LEU A 84 -9.45 -0.46 21.56
N LEU A 85 -10.10 -1.02 20.54
CA LEU A 85 -11.15 -2.02 20.70
C LEU A 85 -10.63 -3.29 21.38
N ILE A 86 -9.44 -3.77 20.98
CA ILE A 86 -8.77 -4.91 21.62
C ILE A 86 -8.58 -4.62 23.11
N GLY A 87 -7.98 -3.46 23.46
CA GLY A 87 -7.78 -3.07 24.86
C GLY A 87 -9.08 -3.03 25.68
N TRP A 88 -10.19 -2.63 25.06
CA TRP A 88 -11.52 -2.62 25.70
C TRP A 88 -12.15 -4.02 25.84
N LEU A 89 -11.88 -4.92 24.89
CA LEU A 89 -12.39 -6.30 24.89
C LEU A 89 -11.60 -7.22 25.83
N THR A 90 -10.29 -7.00 25.98
CA THR A 90 -9.38 -7.87 26.75
C THR A 90 -9.89 -8.20 28.16
N PRO A 91 -10.39 -7.25 28.99
CA PRO A 91 -10.88 -7.57 30.32
C PRO A 91 -12.08 -8.52 30.37
N ARG A 92 -12.86 -8.62 29.28
CA ARG A 92 -14.07 -9.44 29.19
C ARG A 92 -13.86 -10.75 28.46
N PHE A 93 -13.00 -10.75 27.44
CA PHE A 93 -12.87 -11.85 26.49
C PHE A 93 -11.47 -12.48 26.47
N GLY A 94 -10.51 -11.94 27.22
CA GLY A 94 -9.13 -12.44 27.25
C GLY A 94 -8.54 -12.57 25.84
N ASP A 95 -8.01 -13.76 25.53
CA ASP A 95 -7.35 -14.07 24.26
C ASP A 95 -8.29 -13.97 23.04
N LEU A 96 -9.62 -13.98 23.23
CA LEU A 96 -10.58 -13.79 22.14
C LEU A 96 -10.72 -12.33 21.70
N ALA A 97 -10.22 -11.36 22.47
CA ALA A 97 -10.34 -9.95 22.14
C ALA A 97 -9.76 -9.60 20.75
N THR A 98 -8.56 -10.11 20.44
CA THR A 98 -7.89 -9.86 19.17
C THR A 98 -8.64 -10.50 17.98
N PRO A 99 -8.97 -11.81 17.99
CA PRO A 99 -9.78 -12.41 16.92
C PRO A 99 -11.12 -11.72 16.68
N LEU A 100 -11.83 -11.30 17.74
CA LEU A 100 -13.11 -10.60 17.61
C LEU A 100 -12.96 -9.22 16.98
N ALA A 101 -11.93 -8.46 17.38
CA ALA A 101 -11.65 -7.15 16.80
C ALA A 101 -11.24 -7.28 15.32
N VAL A 102 -10.37 -8.23 14.99
CA VAL A 102 -9.96 -8.52 13.61
C VAL A 102 -11.14 -8.98 12.75
N PHE A 103 -12.05 -9.79 13.29
CA PHE A 103 -13.29 -10.17 12.60
C PHE A 103 -14.11 -8.92 12.24
N GLY A 104 -14.29 -8.00 13.18
CA GLY A 104 -14.97 -6.73 12.95
C GLY A 104 -14.31 -5.89 11.86
N ASP A 105 -12.97 -5.77 11.89
CA ASP A 105 -12.19 -5.07 10.87
C ASP A 105 -12.36 -5.67 9.49
N VAL A 106 -12.28 -7.00 9.38
CA VAL A 106 -12.46 -7.68 8.10
C VAL A 106 -13.87 -7.45 7.57
N VAL A 107 -14.90 -7.57 8.42
CA VAL A 107 -16.29 -7.26 8.02
C VAL A 107 -16.40 -5.82 7.53
N LEU A 108 -15.82 -4.85 8.25
CA LEU A 108 -15.81 -3.44 7.88
C LEU A 108 -15.12 -3.22 6.52
N VAL A 109 -13.84 -3.60 6.41
CA VAL A 109 -13.01 -3.39 5.21
C VAL A 109 -13.64 -4.07 3.99
N LEU A 110 -14.14 -5.28 4.16
CA LEU A 110 -14.80 -6.00 3.06
C LEU A 110 -16.17 -5.40 2.69
N SER A 111 -16.84 -4.71 3.60
CA SER A 111 -18.08 -3.98 3.30
C SER A 111 -17.81 -2.68 2.54
N LEU A 112 -16.66 -2.03 2.77
CA LEU A 112 -16.25 -0.82 2.03
C LEU A 112 -16.02 -1.06 0.53
N ARG A 113 -15.97 -2.33 0.08
CA ARG A 113 -16.00 -2.68 -1.34
C ARG A 113 -17.23 -2.14 -2.08
N ALA A 114 -18.31 -1.89 -1.37
CA ALA A 114 -19.50 -1.25 -1.94
C ALA A 114 -19.29 0.23 -2.33
N LEU A 115 -18.20 0.87 -1.87
CA LEU A 115 -17.91 2.28 -2.18
C LEU A 115 -17.04 2.40 -3.44
N PRO A 116 -17.57 2.83 -4.59
CA PRO A 116 -16.91 2.69 -5.89
C PRO A 116 -15.59 3.46 -6.01
N ARG A 117 -15.37 4.49 -5.19
CA ARG A 117 -14.17 5.32 -5.26
C ARG A 117 -13.01 4.79 -4.42
N ILE A 118 -13.27 4.02 -3.37
CA ILE A 118 -12.24 3.54 -2.42
C ILE A 118 -12.36 2.01 -2.23
N ASN A 119 -12.86 1.32 -3.25
CA ASN A 119 -13.02 -0.14 -3.26
C ASN A 119 -11.68 -0.85 -3.50
N ASN A 120 -10.76 -0.74 -2.54
CA ASN A 120 -9.51 -1.48 -2.57
C ASN A 120 -9.18 -2.06 -1.18
N PRO A 121 -9.74 -3.24 -0.86
CA PRO A 121 -9.45 -3.94 0.39
C PRO A 121 -7.96 -4.10 0.68
N LEU A 122 -7.14 -4.37 -0.34
CA LEU A 122 -5.70 -4.57 -0.17
C LEU A 122 -5.04 -3.30 0.36
N ALA A 123 -5.41 -2.13 -0.15
CA ALA A 123 -4.88 -0.86 0.35
C ALA A 123 -5.25 -0.61 1.82
N TYR A 124 -6.49 -0.89 2.23
CA TYR A 124 -6.88 -0.83 3.65
C TYR A 124 -6.05 -1.77 4.53
N PHE A 125 -5.88 -3.03 4.10
CA PHE A 125 -5.08 -3.99 4.85
C PHE A 125 -3.61 -3.59 4.95
N LEU A 126 -3.02 -2.96 3.93
CA LEU A 126 -1.67 -2.42 4.03
C LEU A 126 -1.58 -1.30 5.09
N GLY A 127 -2.63 -0.48 5.24
CA GLY A 127 -2.72 0.51 6.32
C GLY A 127 -2.85 -0.12 7.71
N LEU A 128 -3.70 -1.14 7.84
CA LEU A 128 -3.86 -1.93 9.08
C LEU A 128 -2.54 -2.60 9.49
N ILE A 129 -1.89 -3.29 8.54
CA ILE A 129 -0.58 -3.92 8.73
C ILE A 129 0.44 -2.87 9.15
N SER A 130 0.40 -1.67 8.55
CA SER A 130 1.31 -0.60 8.92
C SER A 130 1.17 -0.21 10.40
N PHE A 131 -0.06 -0.01 10.88
CA PHE A 131 -0.30 0.28 12.29
C PHE A 131 0.19 -0.84 13.22
N PHE A 132 -0.20 -2.09 12.96
CA PHE A 132 0.16 -3.21 13.84
C PHE A 132 1.66 -3.55 13.78
N ALA A 133 2.32 -3.38 12.63
CA ALA A 133 3.76 -3.57 12.50
C ALA A 133 4.57 -2.62 13.38
N ALA A 134 4.07 -1.39 13.61
CA ALA A 134 4.73 -0.45 14.51
C ALA A 134 4.83 -0.95 15.96
N SER A 135 3.94 -1.85 16.38
CA SER A 135 3.95 -2.45 17.73
C SER A 135 3.96 -1.39 18.85
N GLN A 136 3.24 -0.29 18.64
CA GLN A 136 3.13 0.83 19.58
C GLN A 136 1.65 1.11 19.87
N PRO A 137 1.33 1.67 21.06
CA PRO A 137 -0.04 2.08 21.36
C PRO A 137 -0.51 3.20 20.41
N PRO A 138 -1.83 3.27 20.12
CA PRO A 138 -2.39 4.35 19.31
C PRO A 138 -2.03 5.74 19.86
N SER A 139 -1.46 6.59 19.00
CA SER A 139 -1.24 8.01 19.29
C SER A 139 -1.28 8.84 18.00
N LEU A 140 -1.61 10.13 18.10
CA LEU A 140 -1.62 11.03 16.94
C LEU A 140 -0.24 11.14 16.30
N MET A 141 0.83 11.08 17.10
CA MET A 141 2.20 11.13 16.60
C MET A 141 2.55 9.88 15.78
N LEU A 142 2.18 8.69 16.28
CA LEU A 142 2.36 7.44 15.52
C LEU A 142 1.56 7.46 14.22
N LEU A 143 0.28 7.81 14.28
CA LEU A 143 -0.60 7.91 13.11
C LEU A 143 -0.03 8.88 12.07
N GLY A 144 0.43 10.05 12.53
CA GLY A 144 1.06 11.06 11.69
C GLY A 144 2.34 10.56 11.03
N ALA A 145 3.21 9.85 11.77
CA ALA A 145 4.44 9.29 11.24
C ALA A 145 4.17 8.22 10.16
N LEU A 146 3.24 7.30 10.42
CA LEU A 146 2.86 6.26 9.45
C LEU A 146 2.20 6.84 8.20
N ALA A 147 1.29 7.82 8.38
CA ALA A 147 0.65 8.52 7.28
C ALA A 147 1.67 9.29 6.44
N ALA A 148 2.57 10.05 7.07
CA ALA A 148 3.60 10.81 6.37
C ALA A 148 4.54 9.88 5.59
N ALA A 149 5.01 8.78 6.20
CA ALA A 149 5.83 7.79 5.52
C ALA A 149 5.10 7.21 4.30
N GLY A 150 3.85 6.77 4.47
CA GLY A 150 3.06 6.21 3.38
C GLY A 150 2.78 7.19 2.24
N VAL A 151 2.53 8.47 2.56
CA VAL A 151 2.38 9.54 1.56
C VAL A 151 3.67 9.77 0.78
N LEU A 152 4.83 9.79 1.44
CA LEU A 152 6.13 9.87 0.75
C LEU A 152 6.32 8.68 -0.20
N GLY A 153 5.92 7.48 0.22
CA GLY A 153 5.94 6.28 -0.62
C GLY A 153 5.06 6.40 -1.85
N ALA A 154 3.83 6.88 -1.68
CA ALA A 154 2.91 7.11 -2.78
C ALA A 154 3.41 8.19 -3.77
N ILE A 155 4.03 9.26 -3.26
CA ILE A 155 4.68 10.28 -4.11
C ILE A 155 5.83 9.65 -4.91
N GLY A 156 6.69 8.87 -4.26
CA GLY A 156 7.77 8.13 -4.92
C GLY A 156 7.24 7.19 -6.02
N ALA A 157 6.20 6.42 -5.71
CA ALA A 157 5.53 5.56 -6.67
C ALA A 157 4.99 6.35 -7.88
N GLY A 158 4.28 7.45 -7.64
CA GLY A 158 3.74 8.31 -8.69
C GLY A 158 4.83 8.89 -9.61
N ILE A 159 5.92 9.40 -9.03
CA ILE A 159 7.08 9.89 -9.80
C ILE A 159 7.68 8.76 -10.63
N SER A 160 7.89 7.59 -10.02
CA SER A 160 8.44 6.42 -10.70
C SER A 160 7.59 6.02 -11.90
N ASN A 161 6.28 5.92 -11.72
CA ASN A 161 5.34 5.57 -12.79
C ASN A 161 5.38 6.59 -13.95
N VAL A 162 5.43 7.89 -13.65
CA VAL A 162 5.49 8.94 -14.68
C VAL A 162 6.79 8.84 -15.48
N LEU A 163 7.93 8.66 -14.82
CA LEU A 163 9.24 8.58 -15.48
C LEU A 163 9.37 7.29 -16.30
N GLN A 164 8.95 6.15 -15.77
CA GLN A 164 8.95 4.87 -16.49
C GLN A 164 8.04 4.94 -17.73
N ALA A 165 6.84 5.50 -17.59
CA ALA A 165 5.92 5.67 -18.72
C ALA A 165 6.44 6.64 -19.79
N ARG A 166 7.22 7.67 -19.41
CA ARG A 166 7.88 8.57 -20.38
C ARG A 166 8.95 7.83 -21.17
N LEU A 167 9.80 7.05 -20.51
CA LEU A 167 10.81 6.24 -21.19
C LEU A 167 10.18 5.21 -22.12
N ALA A 168 9.15 4.51 -21.65
CA ALA A 168 8.45 3.49 -22.44
C ALA A 168 7.75 4.06 -23.69
N ARG A 169 7.35 5.34 -23.69
CA ARG A 169 6.76 6.01 -24.86
C ARG A 169 7.79 6.60 -25.83
N ALA A 170 9.05 6.72 -25.42
CA ALA A 170 10.11 7.30 -26.23
C ALA A 170 10.84 6.27 -27.10
N VAL A 171 10.50 4.98 -26.96
CA VAL A 171 11.05 3.83 -27.68
C VAL A 171 9.93 3.18 -28.48
#